data_AF-A0AAD9V356-F1
#
_entry.id   AF-A0AAD9V356-F1
#
_cell.length_a   1.000
_cell.length_b   1.000
_cell.length_c   1.000
_cell.angle_alpha   90.00
_cell.angle_beta   90.00
_cell.angle_gamma   90.00
#
_symmetry.space_group_name_H-M   'P 1'
#
loop_
_entity.id
_entity.type
_entity.pdbx_description
1 polymer ?
#
loop_
_entity_poly.entity_id
_entity_poly.type
_entity_poly.pdbx_seq_one_letter_code
_entity_poly.pdbx_strand_id
1 'polypeptide(L)'
;MWICFVKDPTEFRHLNMDNQQLEPVRSHKVLGLVLQSNLKWNHHIESIVTKASKRLHILRVLCHGGAEKYRCVVWHHALPSYLSQELERIQKRALKIIVPAFSYSEALQFLNLRTLDERRSEICVKTLEKISRGGRLVKHLPMTSRHLHHYQMGGANKYILPKCRTERLR
;
A
#
# COMPACT_ATOMS: atom_id res chain seq x y z
N MET A 1 25.25 -21.87 7.65
CA MET A 1 24.10 -22.60 8.25
C MET A 1 24.26 -24.05 7.87
N TRP A 2 24.32 -24.97 8.84
CA TRP A 2 24.37 -26.41 8.55
C TRP A 2 22.96 -26.99 8.66
N ILE A 3 22.58 -27.81 7.67
CA ILE A 3 21.30 -28.49 7.62
C ILE A 3 21.61 -29.97 7.42
N CYS A 4 21.21 -30.79 8.39
CA CYS A 4 21.39 -32.25 8.33
C CYS A 4 20.01 -32.89 8.33
N PHE A 5 19.73 -33.73 7.33
CA PHE A 5 18.47 -34.47 7.21
C PHE A 5 18.53 -35.85 7.86
N VAL A 6 19.68 -36.21 8.43
CA VAL A 6 19.92 -37.48 9.14
C VAL A 6 19.49 -37.32 10.59
N LYS A 7 18.87 -38.36 11.17
CA LYS A 7 18.40 -38.36 12.58
C LYS A 7 19.55 -38.13 13.56
N ASP A 8 20.71 -38.71 13.29
CA ASP A 8 21.94 -38.53 14.06
C ASP A 8 22.88 -37.59 13.28
N PRO A 9 23.14 -36.37 13.77
CA PRO A 9 24.01 -35.43 13.09
C PRO A 9 25.45 -35.94 13.14
N THR A 10 26.03 -36.25 11.99
CA THR A 10 27.48 -36.43 11.87
C THR A 10 28.19 -35.10 12.13
N GLU A 11 29.35 -35.15 12.78
CA GLU A 11 30.21 -33.97 12.93
C GLU A 11 30.58 -33.43 11.54
N PHE A 12 30.05 -32.25 11.22
CA PHE A 12 30.38 -31.58 9.97
C PHE A 12 31.81 -31.04 10.06
N ARG A 13 32.63 -31.31 9.03
CA ARG A 13 33.97 -30.74 8.92
C ARG A 13 33.89 -29.22 8.95
N HIS A 14 34.69 -28.60 9.81
CA HIS A 14 34.80 -27.15 9.89
C HIS A 14 35.36 -26.59 8.57
N LEU A 15 34.65 -25.63 7.99
CA LEU A 15 35.10 -24.90 6.80
C LEU A 15 35.93 -23.70 7.24
N ASN A 16 37.20 -23.68 6.83
CA ASN A 16 38.11 -22.57 7.06
C ASN A 16 38.21 -21.75 5.78
N MET A 17 37.94 -20.45 5.88
CA MET A 17 38.28 -19.47 4.87
C MET A 17 39.35 -18.56 5.47
N ASP A 18 40.50 -18.40 4.81
CA ASP A 18 41.58 -17.50 5.24
C ASP A 18 42.02 -17.72 6.71
N ASN A 19 42.19 -18.98 7.12
CA ASN A 19 42.50 -19.41 8.50
C ASN A 19 41.48 -19.00 9.58
N GLN A 20 40.30 -18.52 9.19
CA GLN A 20 39.18 -18.26 10.10
C GLN A 20 38.09 -19.31 9.94
N GLN A 21 37.68 -19.91 11.06
CA GLN A 21 36.60 -20.88 11.11
C GLN A 21 35.25 -20.18 10.94
N LEU A 22 34.44 -20.64 9.98
CA LEU A 22 33.12 -20.07 9.75
C LEU A 22 32.13 -20.51 10.84
N GLU A 23 31.56 -19.53 11.55
CA GLU A 23 30.56 -19.77 12.59
C GLU A 23 29.21 -20.25 12.00
N PRO A 24 28.66 -21.38 12.49
CA PRO A 24 27.40 -21.89 12.00
C PRO A 24 26.22 -21.03 12.50
N VAL A 25 25.52 -20.41 11.56
CA VAL A 25 24.27 -19.68 11.86
C VAL A 25 23.09 -20.66 12.02
N ARG A 26 22.31 -20.48 13.10
CA ARG A 26 21.14 -21.33 13.45
C ARG A 26 19.84 -20.99 12.71
N SER A 27 19.73 -19.79 12.14
CA SER A 27 18.57 -19.35 11.39
C SER A 27 19.00 -18.44 10.25
N HIS A 28 18.55 -18.71 9.02
CA HIS A 28 18.92 -17.92 7.85
C HIS A 28 17.73 -17.71 6.92
N LYS A 29 17.69 -16.55 6.26
CA LYS A 29 16.60 -16.22 5.34
C LYS A 29 16.99 -16.57 3.91
N VAL A 30 16.29 -17.52 3.30
CA VAL A 30 16.51 -17.96 1.92
C VAL A 30 15.26 -17.69 1.10
N LEU A 31 15.37 -16.86 0.06
CA LEU A 31 14.29 -16.55 -0.88
C LEU A 31 12.96 -16.11 -0.23
N GLY A 32 13.02 -15.50 0.97
CA GLY A 32 11.84 -15.07 1.71
C GLY A 32 11.35 -16.03 2.79
N LEU A 33 11.85 -17.26 2.81
CA LEU A 33 11.65 -18.26 3.86
C LEU A 33 12.71 -18.08 4.95
N VAL A 34 12.36 -18.38 6.20
CA VAL A 34 13.33 -18.38 7.32
C VAL A 34 13.57 -19.84 7.67
N LEU A 35 14.75 -20.34 7.33
CA LEU A 35 15.15 -21.71 7.61
C LEU A 35 15.86 -21.77 8.95
N GLN A 36 15.46 -22.70 9.80
CA GLN A 36 16.12 -22.98 11.07
C GLN A 36 16.97 -24.25 10.95
N SER A 37 18.09 -24.31 11.68
CA SER A 37 19.02 -25.45 11.63
C SER A 37 18.39 -26.74 12.16
N ASN A 38 17.37 -26.63 13.01
CA ASN A 38 16.57 -27.74 13.51
C ASN A 38 15.41 -28.12 12.57
N LEU A 39 15.34 -27.53 11.37
CA LEU A 39 14.28 -27.72 10.38
C LEU A 39 12.86 -27.43 10.90
N LYS A 40 12.73 -26.76 12.05
CA LYS A 40 11.45 -26.29 12.58
C LYS A 40 11.06 -25.01 11.85
N TRP A 41 9.76 -24.77 11.82
CA TRP A 41 9.16 -23.62 11.14
C TRP A 41 8.87 -22.43 12.07
N ASN A 42 9.15 -22.54 13.37
CA ASN A 42 8.74 -21.56 14.38
C ASN A 42 9.16 -20.13 14.02
N HIS A 43 10.43 -19.90 13.69
CA HIS A 43 10.92 -18.55 13.33
C HIS A 43 10.33 -18.05 12.01
N HIS A 44 10.01 -18.97 11.08
CA HIS A 44 9.33 -18.62 9.84
C HIS A 44 7.91 -18.16 10.10
N ILE A 45 7.16 -18.94 10.87
CA ILE A 45 5.78 -18.65 11.26
C ILE A 45 5.71 -17.33 12.04
N GLU A 46 6.59 -17.11 13.02
CA GLU A 46 6.68 -15.84 13.76
C GLU A 46 6.94 -14.65 12.84
N SER A 47 7.84 -14.78 11.86
CA SER A 47 8.09 -13.74 10.86
C SER A 47 6.85 -13.44 10.00
N ILE A 48 6.10 -14.47 9.59
CA ILE A 48 4.84 -14.31 8.84
C ILE A 48 3.79 -13.61 9.71
N VAL A 49 3.54 -14.13 10.91
CA VAL A 49 2.55 -13.59 11.86
C VAL A 49 2.86 -12.12 12.16
N THR A 50 4.12 -11.79 12.43
CA THR A 50 4.53 -10.41 12.72
C THR A 50 4.24 -9.47 11.54
N LYS A 51 4.54 -9.90 10.30
CA LYS A 51 4.23 -9.10 9.10
C LYS A 51 2.74 -8.95 8.88
N ALA A 52 1.97 -10.03 9.07
CA ALA A 52 0.51 -10.01 8.95
C ALA A 52 -0.11 -9.07 9.99
N SER A 53 0.28 -9.18 11.26
CA SER A 53 -0.20 -8.34 12.36
C SER A 53 0.09 -6.85 12.13
N LYS A 54 1.28 -6.50 11.62
CA LYS A 54 1.61 -5.11 11.24
C LYS A 54 0.67 -4.58 10.15
N ARG A 55 0.42 -5.38 9.10
CA ARG A 55 -0.51 -5.01 8.02
C ARG A 55 -1.95 -4.89 8.52
N LEU A 56 -2.40 -5.82 9.36
CA LEU A 56 -3.73 -5.78 9.99
C LEU A 56 -3.88 -4.58 10.92
N HIS A 57 -2.84 -4.19 11.64
CA HIS A 57 -2.86 -2.99 12.48
C HIS A 57 -3.02 -1.72 11.63
N ILE A 58 -2.26 -1.59 10.54
CA ILE A 58 -2.42 -0.48 9.58
C ILE A 58 -3.85 -0.48 9.02
N LEU A 59 -4.35 -1.63 8.58
CA LEU A 59 -5.73 -1.76 8.10
C LEU A 59 -6.74 -1.37 9.18
N ARG A 60 -6.57 -1.79 10.44
CA ARG A 60 -7.46 -1.43 11.55
C ARG A 60 -7.47 0.08 11.78
N VAL A 61 -6.30 0.73 11.80
CA VAL A 61 -6.17 2.18 11.96
C VAL A 61 -6.85 2.92 10.82
N LEU A 62 -6.68 2.46 9.58
CA LEU A 62 -7.34 3.04 8.41
C LEU A 62 -8.86 2.77 8.43
N CYS A 63 -9.28 1.60 8.91
CA CYS A 63 -10.68 1.16 8.92
C CYS A 63 -11.53 1.80 10.02
N HIS A 64 -10.97 2.01 11.21
CA HIS A 64 -11.64 2.69 12.33
C HIS A 64 -11.96 4.17 12.06
N GLY A 65 -11.51 4.73 10.93
CA GLY A 65 -11.92 6.04 10.44
C GLY A 65 -13.27 6.08 9.71
N GLY A 66 -13.93 4.93 9.43
CA GLY A 66 -15.19 4.85 8.67
C GLY A 66 -15.01 4.42 7.21
N ALA A 67 -14.27 3.34 6.98
CA ALA A 67 -13.56 3.05 5.73
C ALA A 67 -14.29 2.27 4.64
N GLU A 68 -15.50 2.69 4.29
CA GLU A 68 -15.91 2.51 2.90
C GLU A 68 -15.48 3.72 2.06
N LYS A 69 -15.73 4.93 2.56
CA LYS A 69 -15.34 6.18 1.88
C LYS A 69 -13.82 6.37 1.82
N TYR A 70 -13.10 6.05 2.89
CA TYR A 70 -11.64 6.28 2.96
C TYR A 70 -10.80 5.29 2.15
N ARG A 71 -11.35 4.12 1.76
CA ARG A 71 -10.65 3.21 0.84
C ARG A 71 -10.46 3.90 -0.50
N CYS A 72 -11.53 4.44 -1.08
CA CYS A 72 -11.43 5.19 -2.33
C CYS A 72 -10.32 6.25 -2.30
N VAL A 73 -10.18 6.98 -1.19
CA VAL A 73 -9.17 8.05 -1.00
C VAL A 73 -7.73 7.54 -0.98
N VAL A 74 -7.49 6.42 -0.29
CA VAL A 74 -6.15 5.82 -0.23
C VAL A 74 -5.75 5.24 -1.58
N TRP A 75 -6.71 4.67 -2.31
CA TRP A 75 -6.41 3.91 -3.52
C TRP A 75 -6.47 4.76 -4.80
N HIS A 76 -7.29 5.81 -4.91
CA HIS A 76 -7.49 6.54 -6.19
C HIS A 76 -6.18 7.07 -6.80
N HIS A 77 -5.35 7.79 -6.03
CA HIS A 77 -4.06 8.28 -6.53
C HIS A 77 -2.96 7.21 -6.51
N ALA A 78 -3.13 6.13 -5.74
CA ALA A 78 -2.18 5.02 -5.66
C ALA A 78 -2.40 3.94 -6.74
N LEU A 79 -3.57 3.92 -7.38
CA LEU A 79 -3.94 2.99 -8.45
C LEU A 79 -3.28 3.38 -9.78
N PRO A 80 -2.43 2.53 -10.37
CA PRO A 80 -1.95 2.75 -11.73
C PRO A 80 -3.10 2.85 -12.73
N SER A 81 -2.90 3.56 -13.84
CA SER A 81 -3.92 3.80 -14.87
C SER A 81 -4.56 2.51 -15.38
N TYR A 82 -3.78 1.43 -15.54
CA TYR A 82 -4.31 0.13 -15.98
C TYR A 82 -5.32 -0.47 -14.98
N LEU A 83 -5.05 -0.42 -13.67
CA LEU A 83 -6.00 -0.88 -12.65
C LEU A 83 -7.24 0.01 -12.58
N SER A 84 -7.08 1.32 -12.81
CA SER A 84 -8.20 2.24 -12.92
C SER A 84 -9.14 1.85 -14.07
N GLN A 85 -8.57 1.52 -15.23
CA GLN A 85 -9.32 1.06 -16.41
C GLN A 85 -10.01 -0.30 -16.17
N GLU A 86 -9.38 -1.23 -15.47
CA GLU A 86 -10.01 -2.50 -15.09
C GLU A 86 -11.25 -2.29 -14.21
N LEU A 87 -11.19 -1.32 -13.28
CA LEU A 87 -12.36 -0.97 -12.48
C LEU A 87 -13.46 -0.30 -13.34
N GLU A 88 -13.08 0.56 -14.28
CA GLU A 88 -14.03 1.17 -15.23
C GLU A 88 -14.69 0.12 -16.14
N ARG A 89 -13.96 -0.93 -16.53
CA ARG A 89 -14.50 -2.07 -17.29
C ARG A 89 -15.63 -2.79 -16.57
N ILE A 90 -15.57 -2.89 -15.24
CA ILE A 90 -16.66 -3.47 -14.44
C ILE A 90 -17.92 -2.60 -14.56
N GLN A 91 -17.78 -1.28 -14.43
CA GLN A 91 -18.92 -0.36 -14.60
C GLN A 91 -19.49 -0.46 -16.03
N LYS A 92 -18.65 -0.47 -17.07
CA LYS A 92 -19.08 -0.67 -18.47
C LYS A 92 -19.86 -1.97 -18.65
N ARG A 93 -19.38 -3.07 -18.07
CA ARG A 93 -20.05 -4.38 -18.14
C ARG A 93 -21.40 -4.36 -17.44
N ALA A 94 -21.49 -3.76 -16.25
CA ALA A 94 -22.75 -3.60 -15.53
C ALA A 94 -23.76 -2.77 -16.35
N LEU A 95 -23.33 -1.66 -16.94
CA LEU A 95 -24.20 -0.83 -17.79
C LEU A 95 -24.65 -1.58 -19.05
N LYS A 96 -23.78 -2.39 -19.66
CA LYS A 96 -24.17 -3.20 -20.82
C LYS A 96 -25.24 -4.25 -20.48
N ILE A 97 -25.29 -4.72 -19.23
CA ILE A 97 -26.34 -5.63 -18.76
C ILE A 97 -27.65 -4.88 -18.49
N ILE A 98 -27.58 -3.71 -17.85
CA ILE A 98 -28.77 -2.92 -17.47
C ILE A 98 -29.41 -2.26 -18.70
N VAL A 99 -28.60 -1.69 -19.59
CA VAL A 99 -29.02 -0.93 -20.76
C VAL A 99 -28.23 -1.39 -21.99
N PRO A 100 -28.58 -2.57 -22.57
CA PRO A 100 -27.80 -3.21 -23.63
C PRO A 100 -27.82 -2.44 -24.96
N ALA A 101 -28.87 -1.66 -25.22
CA ALA A 101 -29.03 -0.89 -26.46
C ALA A 101 -28.15 0.37 -26.52
N PHE A 102 -27.64 0.83 -25.38
CA PHE A 102 -26.93 2.10 -25.28
C PHE A 102 -25.41 1.90 -25.32
N SER A 103 -24.72 2.90 -25.87
CA SER A 103 -23.27 3.07 -25.66
C SER A 103 -22.98 3.43 -24.20
N TYR A 104 -21.71 3.34 -23.79
CA TYR A 104 -21.34 3.65 -22.41
C TYR A 104 -21.69 5.09 -21.99
N SER A 105 -21.42 6.06 -22.86
CA SER A 105 -21.73 7.48 -22.62
C SER A 105 -23.22 7.74 -22.53
N GLU A 106 -24.02 7.11 -23.39
CA GLU A 106 -25.47 7.26 -23.36
C GLU A 106 -26.08 6.58 -22.12
N ALA A 107 -25.58 5.40 -21.73
CA ALA A 107 -26.00 4.72 -20.52
C ALA A 107 -25.69 5.53 -19.26
N LEU A 108 -24.55 6.24 -19.24
CA LEU A 108 -24.21 7.17 -18.15
C LEU A 108 -25.21 8.33 -18.07
N GLN A 109 -25.52 8.98 -19.21
CA GLN A 109 -26.49 10.08 -19.24
C GLN A 109 -27.90 9.60 -18.86
N PHE A 110 -28.34 8.49 -19.43
CA PHE A 110 -29.67 7.92 -19.18
C PHE A 110 -29.87 7.56 -17.70
N LEU A 111 -28.86 7.01 -17.04
CA LEU A 111 -28.91 6.65 -15.63
C LEU A 111 -28.50 7.79 -14.68
N ASN A 112 -28.19 8.98 -15.21
CA ASN A 112 -27.60 10.10 -14.46
C ASN A 112 -26.36 9.70 -13.64
N LEU A 113 -25.52 8.83 -14.22
CA LEU A 113 -24.27 8.36 -13.62
C LEU A 113 -23.07 9.09 -14.22
N ARG A 114 -22.05 9.24 -13.38
CA ARG A 114 -20.70 9.66 -13.79
C ARG A 114 -19.79 8.44 -13.94
N THR A 115 -18.64 8.64 -14.60
CA THR A 115 -17.60 7.62 -14.67
C THR A 115 -17.19 7.18 -13.27
N LEU A 116 -16.70 5.94 -13.13
CA LEU A 116 -16.25 5.47 -11.82
C LEU A 116 -15.07 6.33 -11.34
N ASP A 117 -14.22 6.75 -12.28
CA ASP A 117 -13.10 7.62 -12.00
C ASP A 117 -13.50 8.97 -11.39
N GLU A 118 -14.44 9.69 -12.01
CA GLU A 118 -14.94 10.98 -11.50
C GLU A 118 -15.55 10.84 -10.11
N ARG A 119 -16.36 9.79 -9.89
CA ARG A 119 -16.99 9.54 -8.59
C ARG A 119 -15.94 9.28 -7.52
N ARG A 120 -14.89 8.52 -7.85
CA ARG A 120 -13.78 8.26 -6.92
C ARG A 120 -12.99 9.52 -6.62
N SER A 121 -12.69 10.33 -7.63
CA SER A 121 -12.00 11.61 -7.49
C SER A 121 -12.78 12.57 -6.58
N GLU A 122 -14.09 12.69 -6.79
CA GLU A 122 -14.94 13.55 -5.96
C GLU A 122 -14.97 13.08 -4.49
N ILE A 123 -15.04 11.76 -4.25
CA ILE A 123 -14.97 11.22 -2.88
C ILE A 123 -13.63 11.59 -2.22
N CYS A 124 -12.53 11.56 -2.97
CA CYS A 124 -11.21 11.97 -2.47
C CYS A 124 -11.20 13.43 -2.05
N VAL A 125 -11.65 14.33 -2.92
CA VAL A 125 -11.70 15.78 -2.64
C VAL A 125 -12.57 16.08 -1.43
N LYS A 126 -13.81 15.56 -1.39
CA LYS A 126 -14.74 15.78 -0.26
C LYS A 126 -14.17 15.26 1.05
N THR A 127 -13.47 14.13 1.01
CA THR A 127 -12.84 13.55 2.20
C THR A 127 -11.64 14.39 2.65
N LEU A 128 -10.80 14.86 1.73
CA LEU A 128 -9.67 15.74 2.05
C LEU A 128 -10.14 17.06 2.66
N GLU A 129 -11.17 17.69 2.08
CA GLU A 129 -11.79 18.90 2.63
C GLU A 129 -12.36 18.68 4.03
N LYS A 130 -12.97 17.52 4.27
CA LYS A 130 -13.49 17.15 5.60
C LYS A 130 -12.36 16.96 6.60
N ILE A 131 -11.25 16.34 6.20
CA ILE A 131 -10.06 16.21 7.04
C ILE A 131 -9.52 17.62 7.34
N SER A 132 -9.32 18.46 6.32
CA SER A 132 -8.77 19.82 6.42
C SER A 132 -9.54 20.73 7.40
N ARG A 133 -10.84 20.49 7.58
CA ARG A 133 -11.73 21.26 8.47
C ARG A 133 -11.62 20.95 9.97
N GLY A 134 -10.75 20.03 10.41
CA GLY A 134 -10.47 19.86 11.84
C GLY A 134 -10.58 18.43 12.39
N GLY A 135 -10.12 17.43 11.63
CA GLY A 135 -10.05 16.03 12.11
C GLY A 135 -8.75 15.68 12.85
N ARG A 136 -8.74 14.55 13.57
CA ARG A 136 -7.52 13.96 14.17
C ARG A 136 -6.41 13.69 13.15
N LEU A 137 -6.76 13.61 11.87
CA LEU A 137 -5.86 13.33 10.75
C LEU A 137 -5.22 14.60 10.15
N VAL A 138 -5.64 15.81 10.56
CA VAL A 138 -5.05 17.07 10.08
C VAL A 138 -3.55 17.13 10.33
N LYS A 139 -3.09 16.62 11.48
CA LYS A 139 -1.67 16.55 11.85
C LYS A 139 -0.82 15.67 10.92
N HIS A 140 -1.46 14.81 10.13
CA HIS A 140 -0.80 13.94 9.17
C HIS A 140 -0.88 14.48 7.74
N LEU A 141 -1.65 15.54 7.50
CA LEU A 141 -1.57 16.26 6.24
C LEU A 141 -0.23 17.02 6.22
N PRO A 142 0.42 17.13 5.05
CA PRO A 142 1.59 18.00 4.88
C PRO A 142 1.14 19.46 5.05
N MET A 143 1.06 19.90 6.30
CA MET A 143 0.55 21.22 6.68
C MET A 143 1.49 22.34 6.21
N THR A 144 0.83 23.45 5.90
CA THR A 144 1.35 24.75 5.48
C THR A 144 2.44 25.24 6.43
N SER A 145 3.64 25.53 5.92
CA SER A 145 4.63 26.27 6.71
C SER A 145 4.08 27.66 6.99
N ARG A 146 3.83 27.95 8.27
CA ARG A 146 3.64 29.33 8.75
C ARG A 146 4.98 29.97 9.14
N HIS A 147 6.11 29.36 8.80
CA HIS A 147 7.44 29.82 9.21
C HIS A 147 8.50 29.63 8.12
N LEU A 148 8.27 30.09 6.88
CA LEU A 148 9.35 30.21 5.89
C LEU A 148 9.14 31.45 5.00
N HIS A 149 9.80 32.53 5.44
CA HIS A 149 10.32 33.69 4.70
C HIS A 149 9.43 34.58 3.80
N HIS A 150 9.79 35.86 3.89
CA HIS A 150 9.22 37.12 3.42
C HIS A 150 9.04 37.32 1.90
N TYR A 151 9.02 36.28 1.07
CA TYR A 151 8.78 36.47 -0.37
C TYR A 151 7.55 35.70 -0.84
N GLN A 152 6.43 36.40 -0.89
CA GLN A 152 5.23 35.96 -1.58
C GLN A 152 5.44 36.14 -3.09
N MET A 153 5.46 35.04 -3.85
CA MET A 153 5.13 35.04 -5.27
C MET A 153 3.80 34.28 -5.46
N GLY A 154 2.93 34.86 -6.29
CA GLY A 154 1.51 34.54 -6.41
C GLY A 154 1.18 33.06 -6.62
N GLY A 155 0.14 32.61 -5.94
CA GLY A 155 -0.37 31.24 -5.99
C GLY A 155 0.11 30.37 -4.81
N ALA A 156 -0.15 30.80 -3.58
CA ALA A 156 0.25 30.05 -2.39
C ALA A 156 -0.49 28.71 -2.30
N ASN A 157 0.16 27.63 -2.76
CA ASN A 157 -0.30 26.27 -2.52
C ASN A 157 -0.44 26.06 -1.01
N LYS A 158 -1.65 25.72 -0.56
CA LYS A 158 -1.99 25.51 0.86
C LYS A 158 -1.16 24.40 1.51
N TYR A 159 -0.55 23.53 0.72
CA TYR A 159 0.19 22.36 1.17
C TYR A 159 1.62 22.36 0.61
N ILE A 160 2.59 22.01 1.44
CA ILE A 160 3.97 21.79 0.99
C ILE A 160 4.06 20.37 0.44
N LEU A 161 4.30 20.25 -0.86
CA LEU A 161 4.49 18.95 -1.48
C LEU A 161 5.84 18.35 -1.00
N PRO A 162 5.86 17.13 -0.45
CA PRO A 162 7.12 16.46 -0.13
C PRO A 162 7.92 16.23 -1.42
N LYS A 163 9.24 16.37 -1.35
CA LYS A 163 10.12 16.03 -2.48
C LYS A 163 10.03 14.53 -2.74
N CYS A 164 9.23 14.13 -3.72
CA CYS A 164 9.05 12.74 -4.10
C CYS A 164 10.02 12.37 -5.23
N ARG A 165 10.72 11.24 -5.08
CA ARG A 165 11.65 10.70 -6.09
C ARG A 165 10.97 9.85 -7.16
N THR A 166 9.65 9.74 -7.11
CA THR A 166 8.86 8.95 -8.07
C THR A 166 8.35 9.85 -9.19
N GLU A 167 8.52 9.43 -10.45
CA GLU A 167 7.95 10.07 -11.65
C GLU A 167 6.43 10.33 -11.54
N ARG A 168 5.75 9.58 -10.68
CA ARG A 168 4.31 9.70 -10.43
C ARG A 168 3.86 11.02 -9.80
N LEU A 169 4.78 11.76 -9.18
CA LEU A 169 4.52 13.04 -8.49
C LEU A 169 5.41 14.19 -9.00
N ARG A 170 6.14 13.95 -10.10
CA ARG A 170 6.94 14.98 -10.80
C ARG A 170 6.08 15.74 -11.80
#